data_AF-A0AAT9HW11-F1
#
_entry.id   AF-A0AAT9HW11-F1
#
_cell.length_a   1.000
_cell.length_b   1.000
_cell.length_c   1.000
_cell.angle_alpha   90.00
_cell.angle_beta   90.00
_cell.angle_gamma   90.00
#
_symmetry.space_group_name_H-M   'P 1'
#
loop_
_entity.id
_entity.type
_entity.pdbx_description
1 polymer ?
#
loop_
_entity_poly.entity_id
_entity_poly.type
_entity_poly.pdbx_seq_one_letter_code
_entity_poly.pdbx_strand_id
1 'polypeptide(L)'
;MPKARRKGRNNEERDRLRAVLANPVPPGGIGPRVVEIPRLLLAVDPSDFCCSRLAMQLADEWVEYVAATAITAHAKAYHLAITRLCKYVDKELGPTADTASLTDPNLLDLLVKWELSLPESYAPSSTYPGILAGAVRVLIIRRDDHSDRPVAADLARLARGPALLGSGEKTERDEFKRKEKQALVRAAWQSVHATRKRLEEGWALAEQGRHPDHGSWTSIPDLLWGLAHEQITPKTFTWSCRLLVTGRRNCRRSPQALQLPSFRRWHVGSWLAGCSRASIRTTSTSMRSASC
;
A
#
# COMPACT_ATOMS: atom_id res chain seq x y z
N MET A 1 -6.07 -13.64 -32.31
CA MET A 1 -6.08 -14.85 -31.45
C MET A 1 -7.25 -14.76 -30.47
N PRO A 2 -8.39 -15.43 -30.72
CA PRO A 2 -9.53 -15.39 -29.81
C PRO A 2 -9.23 -16.20 -28.55
N LYS A 3 -9.35 -15.58 -27.37
CA LYS A 3 -9.15 -16.23 -26.07
C LYS A 3 -10.23 -17.32 -25.88
N ALA A 4 -9.82 -18.57 -25.95
CA ALA A 4 -10.67 -19.71 -25.63
C ALA A 4 -11.23 -19.57 -24.21
N ARG A 5 -12.55 -19.65 -24.10
CA ARG A 5 -13.34 -19.52 -22.87
C ARG A 5 -12.87 -20.55 -21.81
N ARG A 6 -12.36 -20.07 -20.67
CA ARG A 6 -12.17 -20.79 -19.39
C ARG A 6 -13.48 -21.34 -18.75
N LYS A 7 -14.56 -21.50 -19.52
CA LYS A 7 -15.93 -21.71 -18.99
C LYS A 7 -16.21 -23.15 -18.56
N GLY A 8 -15.54 -24.15 -19.14
CA GLY A 8 -15.75 -25.58 -18.83
C GLY A 8 -15.22 -25.99 -17.46
N ARG A 9 -13.97 -25.61 -17.14
CA ARG A 9 -13.29 -25.98 -15.89
C ARG A 9 -14.02 -25.52 -14.62
N ASN A 10 -14.72 -24.39 -14.70
CA ASN A 10 -15.47 -23.81 -13.58
C ASN A 10 -16.79 -24.54 -13.30
N ASN A 11 -17.41 -25.16 -14.31
CA ASN A 11 -18.68 -25.88 -14.10
C ASN A 11 -18.44 -27.23 -13.40
N GLU A 12 -17.45 -28.00 -13.85
CA GLU A 12 -17.10 -29.29 -13.22
C GLU A 12 -16.67 -29.11 -11.77
N GLU A 13 -15.82 -28.12 -11.49
CA GLU A 13 -15.38 -27.77 -10.14
C GLU A 13 -16.59 -27.38 -9.26
N ARG A 14 -17.48 -26.53 -9.79
CA ARG A 14 -18.70 -26.15 -9.07
C ARG A 14 -19.61 -27.34 -8.80
N ASP A 15 -19.76 -28.26 -9.75
CA ASP A 15 -20.61 -29.44 -9.57
C ASP A 15 -19.98 -30.44 -8.57
N ARG A 16 -18.65 -30.57 -8.56
CA ARG A 16 -17.92 -31.30 -7.49
C ARG A 16 -18.17 -30.67 -6.12
N LEU A 17 -18.04 -29.35 -6.00
CA LEU A 17 -18.29 -28.65 -4.73
C LEU A 17 -19.74 -28.78 -4.26
N ARG A 18 -20.72 -28.82 -5.18
CA ARG A 18 -22.12 -29.09 -4.84
C ARG A 18 -22.32 -30.52 -4.34
N ALA A 19 -21.66 -31.50 -4.95
CA ALA A 19 -21.72 -32.88 -4.49
C ALA A 19 -21.14 -33.03 -3.07
N VAL A 20 -20.04 -32.33 -2.77
CA VAL A 20 -19.45 -32.25 -1.42
C VAL A 20 -20.39 -31.54 -0.46
N LEU A 21 -21.03 -30.44 -0.86
CA LEU A 21 -21.99 -29.73 -0.02
C LEU A 21 -23.20 -30.62 0.33
N ALA A 22 -23.64 -31.48 -0.60
CA ALA A 22 -24.71 -32.44 -0.36
C ALA A 22 -24.29 -33.61 0.54
N ASN A 23 -23.00 -33.98 0.54
CA ASN A 23 -22.44 -35.06 1.36
C ASN A 23 -21.21 -34.54 2.11
N PRO A 24 -21.40 -33.70 3.14
CA PRO A 24 -20.29 -33.07 3.82
C PRO A 24 -19.44 -34.10 4.55
N VAL A 25 -18.12 -33.87 4.53
CA VAL A 25 -17.18 -34.69 5.31
C VAL A 25 -17.46 -34.47 6.80
N PRO A 26 -17.52 -35.55 7.62
CA PRO A 26 -17.73 -35.41 9.06
C PRO A 26 -16.67 -34.53 9.74
N PRO A 27 -17.01 -33.81 10.84
CA PRO A 27 -16.05 -33.05 11.62
C PRO A 27 -14.83 -33.90 12.00
N GLY A 28 -13.63 -33.34 11.88
CA GLY A 28 -12.38 -34.08 12.11
C GLY A 28 -11.92 -35.00 10.97
N GLY A 29 -12.68 -35.13 9.87
CA GLY A 29 -12.24 -35.85 8.66
C GLY A 29 -11.45 -34.97 7.69
N ILE A 30 -10.43 -35.52 7.04
CA ILE A 30 -9.68 -34.84 5.97
C ILE A 30 -10.50 -34.84 4.67
N GLY A 31 -10.83 -33.66 4.19
CA GLY A 31 -11.53 -33.44 2.92
C GLY A 31 -12.19 -32.06 2.84
N PRO A 32 -12.71 -31.69 1.66
CA PRO A 32 -13.16 -30.32 1.38
C PRO A 32 -14.30 -29.87 2.30
N ARG A 33 -14.14 -28.66 2.85
CA ARG A 33 -15.16 -27.93 3.59
C ARG A 33 -15.71 -26.82 2.73
N VAL A 34 -17.02 -26.89 2.45
CA VAL A 34 -17.67 -26.03 1.46
C VAL A 34 -18.71 -25.17 2.13
N VAL A 35 -18.70 -23.88 1.80
CA VAL A 35 -19.69 -22.90 2.21
C VAL A 35 -20.34 -22.31 0.96
N GLU A 36 -21.66 -22.30 0.91
CA GLU A 36 -22.43 -21.58 -0.10
C GLU A 36 -22.74 -20.16 0.37
N ILE A 37 -22.35 -19.18 -0.45
CA ILE A 37 -22.78 -17.79 -0.32
C ILE A 37 -23.47 -17.35 -1.62
N PRO A 38 -24.23 -16.24 -1.64
CA PRO A 38 -24.95 -15.83 -2.83
C PRO A 38 -24.05 -15.79 -4.08
N ARG A 39 -24.38 -16.68 -5.04
CA ARG A 39 -23.71 -16.84 -6.34
C ARG A 39 -22.29 -17.42 -6.30
N LEU A 40 -21.81 -17.94 -5.17
CA LEU A 40 -20.45 -18.49 -5.06
C LEU A 40 -20.35 -19.63 -4.04
N LEU A 41 -19.64 -20.68 -4.42
CA LEU A 41 -19.19 -21.72 -3.50
C LEU A 41 -17.74 -21.40 -3.10
N LEU A 42 -17.47 -21.41 -1.81
CA LEU A 42 -16.13 -21.30 -1.25
C LEU A 42 -15.75 -22.64 -0.68
N ALA A 43 -14.50 -23.07 -0.89
CA ALA A 43 -14.02 -24.33 -0.37
C ALA A 43 -12.62 -24.18 0.22
N VAL A 44 -12.40 -24.80 1.38
CA VAL A 44 -11.07 -25.08 1.92
C VAL A 44 -10.90 -26.59 1.93
N ASP A 45 -9.92 -27.11 1.20
CA ASP A 45 -9.52 -28.50 1.29
C ASP A 45 -8.30 -28.63 2.21
N PRO A 46 -8.43 -29.24 3.40
CA PRO A 46 -7.29 -29.44 4.30
C PRO A 46 -6.16 -30.26 3.68
N SER A 47 -6.43 -31.07 2.65
CA SER A 47 -5.40 -31.86 1.95
C SER A 47 -4.50 -31.02 1.03
N ASP A 48 -4.87 -29.76 0.76
CA ASP A 48 -4.03 -28.83 -0.01
C ASP A 48 -2.85 -28.26 0.80
N PHE A 49 -2.75 -28.59 2.11
CA PHE A 49 -1.75 -28.04 3.04
C PHE A 49 -0.98 -29.14 3.75
N CYS A 50 0.30 -28.90 4.05
CA CYS A 50 1.08 -29.80 4.90
C CYS A 50 0.53 -29.82 6.33
N CYS A 51 0.10 -28.66 6.86
CA CYS A 51 -0.63 -28.53 8.12
C CYS A 51 -2.11 -28.92 8.02
N SER A 52 -2.40 -30.08 7.43
CA SER A 52 -3.76 -30.56 7.15
C SER A 52 -4.65 -30.62 8.40
N ARG A 53 -4.10 -31.00 9.56
CA ARG A 53 -4.82 -31.02 10.85
C ARG A 53 -5.26 -29.62 11.28
N LEU A 54 -4.36 -28.63 11.25
CA LEU A 54 -4.69 -27.24 11.56
C LEU A 54 -5.72 -26.68 10.57
N ALA A 55 -5.53 -26.92 9.27
CA ALA A 55 -6.43 -26.47 8.22
C ALA A 55 -7.85 -27.03 8.42
N MET A 56 -7.95 -28.32 8.73
CA MET A 56 -9.21 -29.00 9.05
C MET A 56 -9.88 -28.39 10.27
N GLN A 57 -9.15 -28.20 11.37
CA GLN A 57 -9.71 -27.62 12.60
C GLN A 57 -10.30 -26.24 12.35
N LEU A 58 -9.61 -25.37 11.59
CA LEU A 58 -10.13 -24.04 11.27
C LEU A 58 -11.29 -24.09 10.25
N ALA A 59 -11.23 -25.00 9.29
CA ALA A 59 -12.26 -25.13 8.27
C ALA A 59 -13.58 -25.69 8.82
N ASP A 60 -13.52 -26.62 9.79
CA ASP A 60 -14.68 -27.12 10.54
C ASP A 60 -15.40 -25.95 11.25
N GLU A 61 -14.65 -25.14 12.01
CA GLU A 61 -15.22 -23.98 12.71
C GLU A 61 -15.78 -22.94 11.73
N TRP A 62 -15.16 -22.76 10.57
CA TRP A 62 -15.63 -21.81 9.56
C TRP A 62 -16.97 -22.21 8.95
N VAL A 63 -17.13 -23.48 8.56
CA VAL A 63 -18.41 -23.99 8.03
C VAL A 63 -19.50 -23.85 9.08
N GLU A 64 -19.21 -24.25 10.31
CA GLU A 64 -20.17 -24.17 11.41
C GLU A 64 -20.54 -22.71 11.75
N TYR A 65 -19.55 -21.80 11.74
CA TYR A 65 -19.76 -20.38 12.00
C TYR A 65 -20.62 -19.71 10.94
N VAL A 66 -20.35 -19.97 9.66
CA VAL A 66 -21.16 -19.39 8.58
C VAL A 66 -22.57 -19.96 8.61
N ALA A 67 -22.75 -21.25 8.88
CA ALA A 67 -24.07 -21.86 9.01
C ALA A 67 -24.87 -21.26 10.18
N ALA A 68 -24.24 -21.07 11.34
CA ALA A 68 -24.91 -20.55 12.54
C ALA A 68 -25.27 -19.06 12.46
N THR A 69 -24.49 -18.25 11.72
CA THR A 69 -24.66 -16.79 11.66
C THR A 69 -25.28 -16.29 10.37
N ALA A 70 -25.41 -17.15 9.35
CA ALA A 70 -25.78 -16.79 7.99
C ALA A 70 -24.92 -15.65 7.40
N ILE A 71 -23.68 -15.47 7.88
CA ILE A 71 -22.82 -14.36 7.48
C ILE A 71 -22.25 -14.59 6.08
N THR A 72 -22.66 -13.77 5.12
CA THR A 72 -22.25 -13.92 3.71
C THR A 72 -21.07 -13.02 3.33
N ALA A 73 -21.07 -11.77 3.82
CA ALA A 73 -20.06 -10.77 3.45
C ALA A 73 -18.65 -11.14 3.93
N HIS A 74 -18.54 -11.73 5.12
CA HIS A 74 -17.25 -12.06 5.74
C HIS A 74 -16.78 -13.50 5.49
N ALA A 75 -17.62 -14.39 4.95
CA ALA A 75 -17.25 -15.78 4.65
C ALA A 75 -15.96 -15.88 3.81
N LYS A 76 -15.76 -14.97 2.86
CA LYS A 76 -14.54 -14.85 2.05
C LYS A 76 -13.30 -14.49 2.85
N ALA A 77 -13.45 -13.66 3.89
CA ALA A 77 -12.33 -13.25 4.74
C ALA A 77 -11.83 -14.42 5.58
N TYR A 78 -12.73 -15.23 6.15
CA TYR A 78 -12.36 -16.48 6.85
C TYR A 78 -11.64 -17.45 5.91
N HIS A 79 -12.22 -17.73 4.74
CA HIS A 79 -11.60 -18.58 3.71
C HIS A 79 -10.17 -18.15 3.37
N LEU A 80 -9.98 -16.85 3.10
CA LEU A 80 -8.67 -16.32 2.76
C LEU A 80 -7.70 -16.34 3.94
N ALA A 81 -8.19 -16.07 5.16
CA ALA A 81 -7.37 -16.07 6.36
C ALA A 81 -6.84 -17.48 6.68
N ILE A 82 -7.70 -18.51 6.60
CA ILE A 82 -7.31 -19.92 6.75
C ILE A 82 -6.24 -20.28 5.71
N THR A 83 -6.52 -19.98 4.44
CA THR A 83 -5.60 -20.30 3.33
C THR A 83 -4.23 -19.65 3.52
N ARG A 84 -4.18 -18.39 3.97
CA ARG A 84 -2.93 -17.65 4.17
C ARG A 84 -2.17 -18.12 5.40
N LEU A 85 -2.86 -18.39 6.50
CA LEU A 85 -2.23 -18.94 7.69
C LEU A 85 -1.62 -20.31 7.40
N CYS A 86 -2.38 -21.21 6.77
CA CYS A 86 -1.88 -22.57 6.47
C CYS A 86 -0.67 -22.53 5.55
N LYS A 87 -0.69 -21.70 4.49
CA LYS A 87 0.49 -21.50 3.63
C LYS A 87 1.70 -20.91 4.36
N TYR A 88 1.46 -20.04 5.34
CA TYR A 88 2.53 -19.50 6.17
C TYR A 88 3.13 -20.58 7.08
N VAL A 89 2.28 -21.37 7.74
CA VAL A 89 2.70 -22.48 8.60
C VAL A 89 3.49 -23.52 7.80
N ASP A 90 2.99 -23.92 6.64
CA ASP A 90 3.68 -24.85 5.72
C ASP A 90 5.05 -24.32 5.31
N LYS A 91 5.17 -23.01 5.06
CA LYS A 91 6.44 -22.38 4.69
C LYS A 91 7.44 -22.37 5.86
N GLU A 92 6.99 -22.02 7.06
CA GLU A 92 7.89 -21.86 8.22
C GLU A 92 8.29 -23.22 8.84
N LEU A 93 7.39 -24.21 8.82
CA LEU A 93 7.63 -25.52 9.43
C LEU A 93 8.02 -26.63 8.44
N GLY A 94 7.76 -26.43 7.14
CA GLY A 94 8.04 -27.42 6.11
C GLY A 94 7.35 -28.77 6.43
N PRO A 95 8.07 -29.90 6.39
CA PRO A 95 7.49 -31.21 6.68
C PRO A 95 6.89 -31.36 8.08
N THR A 96 7.38 -30.62 9.08
CA THR A 96 6.89 -30.70 10.46
C THR A 96 5.53 -30.03 10.67
N ALA A 97 5.01 -29.36 9.63
CA ALA A 97 3.71 -28.72 9.63
C ALA A 97 2.56 -29.72 9.84
N ASP A 98 2.75 -31.01 9.54
CA ASP A 98 1.77 -32.08 9.73
C ASP A 98 1.31 -32.23 11.19
N THR A 99 2.18 -31.92 12.14
CA THR A 99 1.89 -31.91 13.59
C THR A 99 1.17 -30.66 14.06
N ALA A 100 1.15 -29.58 13.27
CA ALA A 100 0.57 -28.31 13.67
C ALA A 100 -0.94 -28.46 13.95
N SER A 101 -1.36 -27.99 15.13
CA SER A 101 -2.73 -28.09 15.59
C SER A 101 -3.07 -26.98 16.58
N LEU A 102 -4.35 -26.61 16.68
CA LEU A 102 -4.82 -25.68 17.72
C LEU A 102 -4.63 -26.19 19.15
N THR A 103 -4.28 -27.46 19.34
CA THR A 103 -3.90 -28.02 20.64
C THR A 103 -2.41 -27.88 20.96
N ASP A 104 -1.58 -27.48 19.99
CA ASP A 104 -0.14 -27.35 20.15
C ASP A 104 0.22 -25.95 20.69
N PRO A 105 0.86 -25.85 21.87
CA PRO A 105 1.33 -24.57 22.40
C PRO A 105 2.34 -23.85 21.49
N ASN A 106 3.13 -24.59 20.70
CA ASN A 106 4.16 -23.99 19.84
C ASN A 106 3.57 -23.22 18.66
N LEU A 107 2.28 -23.42 18.36
CA LEU A 107 1.59 -22.65 17.32
C LEU A 107 1.43 -21.17 17.69
N LEU A 108 1.53 -20.80 18.97
CA LEU A 108 1.40 -19.42 19.44
C LEU A 108 2.40 -18.48 18.74
N ASP A 109 3.67 -18.84 18.76
CA ASP A 109 4.73 -18.00 18.19
C ASP A 109 4.57 -17.86 16.67
N LEU A 110 4.13 -18.91 15.99
CA LEU A 110 3.84 -18.87 14.56
C LEU A 110 2.65 -17.96 14.26
N LEU A 111 1.59 -18.03 15.06
CA LEU A 111 0.41 -17.19 14.87
C LEU A 111 0.74 -15.71 15.09
N VAL A 112 1.53 -15.39 16.13
CA VAL A 112 2.00 -14.02 16.38
C VAL A 112 2.86 -13.51 15.23
N LYS A 113 3.85 -14.30 14.78
CA LYS A 113 4.71 -13.91 13.64
C LYS A 113 3.90 -13.73 12.36
N TRP A 114 2.95 -14.63 12.09
CA TRP A 114 2.05 -14.51 10.95
C TRP A 114 1.23 -13.23 11.01
N GLU A 115 0.56 -12.93 12.14
CA GLU A 115 -0.22 -11.71 12.31
C GLU A 115 0.63 -10.46 12.05
N LEU A 116 1.84 -10.39 12.62
CA LEU A 116 2.75 -9.26 12.44
C LEU A 116 3.30 -9.13 11.02
N SER A 117 3.37 -10.24 10.26
CA SER A 117 3.81 -10.23 8.86
C SER A 117 2.74 -9.73 7.89
N LEU A 118 1.45 -9.78 8.27
CA LEU A 118 0.34 -9.46 7.36
C LEU A 118 0.46 -8.07 6.72
N PRO A 119 0.80 -6.98 7.44
CA PRO A 119 0.86 -5.64 6.86
C PRO A 119 1.86 -5.49 5.70
N GLU A 120 2.93 -6.28 5.65
CA GLU A 120 3.99 -6.17 4.63
C GLU A 120 3.48 -6.32 3.20
N SER A 121 2.38 -7.06 3.02
CA SER A 121 1.78 -7.33 1.71
C SER A 121 0.65 -6.36 1.34
N TYR A 122 0.43 -5.29 2.11
CA TYR A 122 -0.71 -4.38 1.93
C TYR A 122 -0.29 -2.92 1.94
N ALA A 123 -1.12 -2.07 1.33
CA ALA A 123 -0.97 -0.63 1.42
C ALA A 123 -1.06 -0.18 2.89
N PRO A 124 -0.29 0.84 3.33
CA PRO A 124 -0.22 1.28 4.73
C PRO A 124 -1.57 1.63 5.40
N SER A 125 -2.59 2.01 4.63
CA SER A 125 -3.93 2.35 5.14
C SER A 125 -4.95 1.21 5.06
N SER A 126 -4.51 0.00 4.70
CA SER A 126 -5.39 -1.14 4.54
C SER A 126 -5.87 -1.64 5.90
N THR A 127 -7.18 -1.81 6.06
CA THR A 127 -7.76 -2.47 7.24
C THR A 127 -7.79 -3.99 7.10
N TYR A 128 -7.45 -4.50 5.91
CA TYR A 128 -7.60 -5.91 5.56
C TYR A 128 -6.69 -6.87 6.35
N PRO A 129 -5.44 -6.54 6.68
CA PRO A 129 -4.61 -7.33 7.61
C PRO A 129 -5.32 -7.64 8.93
N GLY A 130 -5.90 -6.61 9.57
CA GLY A 130 -6.66 -6.77 10.81
C GLY A 130 -7.92 -7.62 10.65
N ILE A 131 -8.60 -7.51 9.50
CA ILE A 131 -9.76 -8.37 9.19
C ILE A 131 -9.34 -9.85 9.10
N LEU A 132 -8.20 -10.16 8.48
CA LEU A 132 -7.71 -11.54 8.35
C LEU A 132 -7.26 -12.11 9.70
N ALA A 133 -6.49 -11.35 10.48
CA ALA A 133 -6.09 -11.74 11.83
C ALA A 133 -7.32 -11.98 12.72
N GLY A 134 -8.27 -11.04 12.72
CA GLY A 134 -9.53 -11.18 13.46
C GLY A 134 -10.36 -12.38 13.04
N ALA A 135 -10.38 -12.71 11.74
CA ALA A 135 -11.09 -13.88 11.23
C ALA A 135 -10.53 -15.19 11.82
N VAL A 136 -9.20 -15.37 11.87
CA VAL A 136 -8.59 -16.55 12.51
C VAL A 136 -8.92 -16.59 14.00
N ARG A 137 -8.80 -15.47 14.71
CA ARG A 137 -9.09 -15.40 16.15
C ARG A 137 -10.52 -15.81 16.47
N VAL A 138 -11.50 -15.38 15.68
CA VAL A 138 -12.90 -15.78 15.85
C VAL A 138 -13.08 -17.29 15.73
N LEU A 139 -12.40 -17.94 14.77
CA LEU A 139 -12.46 -19.40 14.63
C LEU A 139 -11.81 -20.12 15.81
N ILE A 140 -10.70 -19.59 16.35
CA ILE A 140 -10.05 -20.14 17.54
C ILE A 140 -10.95 -20.00 18.77
N ILE A 141 -11.56 -18.81 18.98
CA ILE A 141 -12.51 -18.57 20.08
C ILE A 141 -13.69 -19.53 19.99
N ARG A 142 -14.28 -19.68 18.80
CA ARG A 142 -15.42 -20.58 18.61
C ARG A 142 -15.06 -22.01 18.96
N ARG A 143 -13.88 -22.48 18.56
CA ARG A 143 -13.41 -23.82 18.93
C ARG A 143 -13.26 -23.95 20.44
N ASP A 144 -12.65 -22.96 21.08
CA ASP A 144 -12.42 -22.92 22.54
C ASP A 144 -13.73 -22.87 23.33
N ASP A 145 -14.81 -22.30 22.77
CA ASP A 145 -16.15 -22.32 23.37
C ASP A 145 -16.79 -23.74 23.36
N HIS A 146 -16.26 -24.69 22.60
CA HIS A 146 -16.71 -26.08 22.58
C HIS A 146 -15.94 -26.93 23.61
N SER A 147 -16.65 -27.51 24.58
CA SER A 147 -16.03 -28.30 25.65
C SER A 147 -15.30 -29.57 25.16
N ASP A 148 -15.66 -30.10 24.00
CA ASP A 148 -15.10 -31.32 23.39
C ASP A 148 -13.95 -31.04 22.41
N ARG A 149 -13.65 -29.77 22.10
CA ARG A 149 -12.66 -29.39 21.08
C ARG A 149 -11.53 -28.56 21.71
N PRO A 150 -10.49 -29.21 22.27
CA PRO A 150 -9.45 -28.49 22.99
C PRO A 150 -8.69 -27.51 22.09
N VAL A 151 -8.30 -26.40 22.71
CA VAL A 151 -7.39 -25.37 22.20
C VAL A 151 -6.31 -25.16 23.26
N ALA A 152 -5.06 -24.93 22.85
CA ALA A 152 -4.00 -24.59 23.79
C ALA A 152 -4.35 -23.30 24.53
N ALA A 153 -4.22 -23.29 25.86
CA ALA A 153 -4.69 -22.19 26.70
C ALA A 153 -4.09 -20.82 26.31
N ASP A 154 -2.84 -20.78 25.88
CA ASP A 154 -2.19 -19.54 25.44
C ASP A 154 -2.73 -19.04 24.09
N LEU A 155 -3.12 -19.94 23.18
CA LEU A 155 -3.79 -19.57 21.93
C LEU A 155 -5.19 -19.00 22.20
N ALA A 156 -5.95 -19.63 23.11
CA ALA A 156 -7.26 -19.14 23.54
C ALA A 156 -7.14 -17.74 24.17
N ARG A 157 -6.16 -17.53 25.05
CA ARG A 157 -5.87 -16.23 25.66
C ARG A 157 -5.46 -15.19 24.62
N LEU A 158 -4.61 -15.54 23.66
CA LEU A 158 -4.24 -14.65 22.56
C LEU A 158 -5.47 -14.26 21.74
N ALA A 159 -6.28 -15.24 21.34
CA ALA A 159 -7.43 -15.00 20.47
C ALA A 159 -8.46 -14.08 21.10
N ARG A 160 -8.74 -14.23 22.41
CA ARG A 160 -9.64 -13.37 23.19
C ARG A 160 -9.02 -12.02 23.60
N GLY A 161 -7.70 -11.91 23.55
CA GLY A 161 -6.98 -10.68 23.87
C GLY A 161 -7.10 -9.61 22.77
N PRO A 162 -6.60 -8.39 23.04
CA PRO A 162 -6.55 -7.33 22.04
C PRO A 162 -5.85 -7.78 20.75
N ALA A 163 -6.35 -7.31 19.60
CA ALA A 163 -5.71 -7.56 18.32
C ALA A 163 -4.31 -6.94 18.28
N LEU A 164 -3.32 -7.68 17.77
CA LEU A 164 -1.96 -7.16 17.60
C LEU A 164 -1.88 -6.09 16.49
N LEU A 165 -2.78 -6.19 15.51
CA LEU A 165 -2.90 -5.24 14.43
C LEU A 165 -4.01 -4.23 14.76
N GLY A 166 -3.65 -2.95 14.83
CA GLY A 166 -4.62 -1.88 14.83
C GLY A 166 -5.39 -1.84 13.50
N SER A 167 -6.63 -1.35 13.51
CA SER A 167 -7.29 -1.01 12.26
C SER A 167 -6.47 0.07 11.56
N GLY A 168 -6.10 -0.14 10.29
CA GLY A 168 -5.40 0.86 9.48
C GLY A 168 -6.03 2.24 9.68
N GLU A 169 -5.25 3.18 10.18
CA GLU A 169 -5.72 4.52 10.53
C GLU A 169 -6.15 5.22 9.22
N LYS A 170 -7.47 5.39 9.06
CA LYS A 170 -8.05 6.17 7.94
C LYS A 170 -8.10 7.66 8.25
N THR A 171 -7.84 8.02 9.51
CA THR A 171 -7.68 9.40 9.93
C THR A 171 -6.43 9.93 9.26
N GLU A 172 -6.59 10.88 8.34
CA GLU A 172 -5.47 11.67 7.88
C GLU A 172 -4.81 12.26 9.14
N ARG A 173 -3.51 12.00 9.35
CA ARG A 173 -2.73 12.73 10.37
C ARG A 173 -2.72 14.19 9.93
N ASP A 174 -3.66 14.98 10.47
CA ASP A 174 -4.10 16.23 9.87
C ASP A 174 -3.24 17.41 10.34
N GLU A 175 -2.10 17.61 9.67
CA GLU A 175 -1.44 18.92 9.65
C GLU A 175 -2.03 19.84 8.55
N PHE A 176 -2.89 19.32 7.65
CA PHE A 176 -3.39 20.05 6.48
C PHE A 176 -4.84 19.71 6.13
N LYS A 177 -5.73 20.71 6.29
CA LYS A 177 -7.15 20.58 6.01
C LYS A 177 -7.38 20.08 4.57
N ARG A 178 -8.45 19.32 4.34
CA ARG A 178 -8.82 18.81 2.99
C ARG A 178 -8.82 19.86 1.89
N LYS A 179 -9.21 21.11 2.21
CA LYS A 179 -9.17 22.26 1.29
C LYS A 179 -7.74 22.62 0.87
N GLU A 180 -6.78 22.52 1.78
CA GLU A 180 -5.36 22.82 1.55
C GLU A 180 -4.71 21.72 0.69
N LYS A 181 -5.04 20.46 0.94
CA LYS A 181 -4.61 19.33 0.07
C LYS A 181 -5.14 19.48 -1.36
N GLN A 182 -6.42 19.84 -1.51
CA GLN A 182 -6.99 20.13 -2.83
C GLN A 182 -6.35 21.35 -3.49
N ALA A 183 -5.96 22.36 -2.72
CA ALA A 183 -5.21 23.51 -3.24
C ALA A 183 -3.80 23.09 -3.70
N LEU A 184 -3.11 22.24 -2.94
CA LEU A 184 -1.77 21.72 -3.28
C LEU A 184 -1.81 20.90 -4.58
N VAL A 185 -2.77 19.98 -4.69
CA VAL A 185 -2.96 19.16 -5.90
C VAL A 185 -3.28 20.05 -7.11
N ARG A 186 -4.16 21.05 -6.95
CA ARG A 186 -4.47 22.00 -8.03
C ARG A 186 -3.24 22.81 -8.44
N ALA A 187 -2.46 23.32 -7.49
CA ALA A 187 -1.23 24.06 -7.77
C ALA A 187 -0.18 23.19 -8.50
N ALA A 188 -0.03 21.92 -8.09
CA ALA A 188 0.85 20.97 -8.77
C ALA A 188 0.42 20.74 -10.22
N TRP A 189 -0.87 20.49 -10.47
CA TRP A 189 -1.40 20.34 -11.82
C TRP A 189 -1.25 21.62 -12.67
N GLN A 190 -1.51 22.79 -12.10
CA GLN A 190 -1.28 24.07 -12.78
C GLN A 190 0.21 24.23 -13.18
N SER A 191 1.14 23.86 -12.31
CA SER A 191 2.57 23.88 -12.62
C SER A 191 2.92 22.93 -13.77
N VAL A 192 2.37 21.70 -13.77
CA VAL A 192 2.55 20.74 -14.87
C VAL A 192 2.03 21.30 -16.19
N HIS A 193 0.83 21.87 -16.20
CA HIS A 193 0.24 22.48 -17.40
C HIS A 193 1.05 23.67 -17.90
N ALA A 194 1.51 24.55 -17.00
CA ALA A 194 2.35 25.69 -17.36
C ALA A 194 3.71 25.25 -17.93
N THR A 195 4.29 24.16 -17.43
CA THR A 195 5.52 23.59 -17.99
C THR A 195 5.29 22.98 -19.37
N ARG A 196 4.20 22.22 -19.56
CA ARG A 196 3.86 21.66 -20.87
C ARG A 196 3.64 22.75 -21.91
N LYS A 197 2.86 23.79 -21.58
CA LYS A 197 2.62 24.95 -22.46
C LYS A 197 3.94 25.63 -22.86
N ARG A 198 4.85 25.85 -21.90
CA ARG A 198 6.18 26.45 -22.20
C ARG A 198 7.03 25.58 -23.12
N LEU A 199 6.96 24.25 -22.98
CA LEU A 199 7.64 23.33 -23.89
C LEU A 199 7.02 23.40 -25.28
N GLU A 200 5.69 23.32 -25.39
CA GLU A 200 4.97 23.42 -26.66
C GLU A 200 5.28 24.76 -27.38
N GLU A 201 5.22 25.88 -26.65
CA GLU A 201 5.60 27.20 -27.18
C GLU A 201 7.07 27.25 -27.58
N GLY A 202 7.98 26.64 -26.80
CA GLY A 202 9.39 26.55 -27.11
C GLY A 202 9.69 25.75 -28.38
N TRP A 203 8.99 24.61 -28.58
CA TRP A 203 9.11 23.80 -29.78
C TRP A 203 8.55 24.52 -31.01
N ALA A 204 7.36 25.12 -30.90
CA ALA A 204 6.78 25.90 -31.98
C ALA A 204 7.66 27.10 -32.38
N LEU A 205 8.36 27.70 -31.42
CA LEU A 205 9.32 28.77 -31.69
C LEU A 205 10.62 28.25 -32.33
N ALA A 206 11.08 27.05 -31.93
CA ALA A 206 12.24 26.39 -32.54
C ALA A 206 11.97 26.03 -34.00
N GLU A 207 10.76 25.57 -34.35
CA GLU A 207 10.36 25.24 -35.73
C GLU A 207 10.42 26.45 -36.69
N GLN A 208 10.26 27.67 -36.17
CA GLN A 208 10.38 28.90 -36.95
C GLN A 208 11.84 29.32 -37.18
N GLY A 209 12.77 28.74 -36.42
CA GLY A 209 14.20 29.02 -36.50
C GLY A 209 14.92 28.22 -37.58
N ARG A 210 16.20 28.53 -37.74
CA ARG A 210 17.15 27.80 -38.59
C ARG A 210 18.50 27.70 -37.89
N HIS A 211 19.45 26.95 -38.45
CA HIS A 211 20.80 26.85 -37.89
C HIS A 211 21.40 28.26 -37.67
N PRO A 212 21.95 28.60 -36.49
CA PRO A 212 22.45 29.94 -36.18
C PRO A 212 23.48 30.50 -37.18
N ASP A 213 24.31 29.65 -37.78
CA ASP A 213 25.28 30.04 -38.82
C ASP A 213 24.63 30.44 -40.16
N HIS A 214 23.38 30.05 -40.39
CA HIS A 214 22.57 30.43 -41.54
C HIS A 214 21.44 31.41 -41.19
N GLY A 215 21.30 31.72 -39.90
CA GLY A 215 20.31 32.65 -39.34
C GLY A 215 21.04 33.70 -38.50
N SER A 216 20.72 33.76 -37.21
CA SER A 216 21.39 34.67 -36.28
C SER A 216 21.64 34.04 -34.90
N TRP A 217 22.86 34.23 -34.39
CA TRP A 217 23.23 33.89 -33.01
C TRP A 217 22.56 34.75 -31.94
N THR A 218 21.83 35.82 -32.32
CA THR A 218 21.05 36.66 -31.41
C THR A 218 19.54 36.41 -31.50
N SER A 219 19.12 35.53 -32.42
CA SER A 219 17.72 35.17 -32.62
C SER A 219 17.33 34.00 -31.72
N ILE A 220 16.35 34.20 -30.84
CA ILE A 220 15.86 33.15 -29.93
C ILE A 220 15.35 31.91 -30.71
N PRO A 221 14.54 32.06 -31.77
CA PRO A 221 14.13 30.93 -32.62
C PRO A 221 15.32 30.10 -33.16
N ASP A 222 16.37 30.75 -33.67
CA ASP A 222 17.52 30.06 -34.28
C ASP A 222 18.36 29.32 -33.24
N LEU A 223 18.50 29.91 -32.05
CA LEU A 223 19.18 29.27 -30.92
C LEU A 223 18.40 28.06 -30.41
N LEU A 224 17.08 28.18 -30.28
CA LEU A 224 16.23 27.05 -29.89
C LEU A 224 16.22 25.94 -30.94
N TRP A 225 16.22 26.29 -32.23
CA TRP A 225 16.37 25.34 -33.34
C TRP A 225 17.69 24.56 -33.21
N GLY A 226 18.80 25.26 -32.98
CA GLY A 226 20.12 24.63 -32.85
C GLY A 226 20.21 23.69 -31.64
N LEU A 227 19.61 24.07 -30.51
CA LEU A 227 19.54 23.23 -29.31
C LEU A 227 18.65 22.00 -29.53
N ALA A 228 17.50 22.18 -30.19
CA ALA A 228 16.55 21.13 -30.51
C ALA A 228 17.13 20.04 -31.43
N HIS A 229 18.02 20.41 -32.35
CA HIS A 229 18.66 19.50 -33.31
C HIS A 229 20.08 19.08 -32.89
N GLU A 230 20.45 19.36 -31.64
CA GLU A 230 21.77 19.05 -31.05
C GLU A 230 22.97 19.62 -31.83
N GLN A 231 22.74 20.63 -32.67
CA GLN A 231 23.77 21.29 -33.48
C GLN A 231 24.58 22.29 -32.65
N ILE A 232 23.99 22.82 -31.58
CA ILE A 232 24.67 23.66 -30.60
C ILE A 232 24.44 23.11 -29.20
N THR A 233 25.42 23.27 -28.32
CA THR A 233 25.29 22.89 -26.91
C THR A 233 25.25 24.14 -26.03
N PRO A 234 24.71 24.05 -24.80
CA PRO A 234 24.78 25.14 -23.82
C PRO A 234 26.22 25.66 -23.57
N LYS A 235 27.24 24.80 -23.75
CA LYS A 235 28.65 25.20 -23.62
C LYS A 235 29.13 26.05 -24.80
N THR A 236 28.53 25.89 -25.99
CA THR A 236 28.88 26.66 -27.19
C THR A 236 28.55 28.16 -27.04
N PHE A 237 27.55 28.51 -26.22
CA PHE A 237 27.23 29.91 -25.85
C PHE A 237 28.39 30.62 -25.13
N THR A 238 29.15 29.89 -24.31
CA THR A 238 30.25 30.48 -23.52
C THR A 238 31.46 30.88 -24.36
N TRP A 239 31.61 30.32 -25.57
CA TRP A 239 32.72 30.62 -26.48
C TRP A 239 32.35 31.65 -27.55
N SER A 240 31.12 31.64 -28.06
CA SER A 240 30.67 32.60 -29.08
C SER A 240 30.61 34.05 -28.56
N CYS A 241 30.19 34.25 -27.30
CA CYS A 241 30.30 35.57 -26.64
C CYS A 241 31.75 36.04 -26.49
N ARG A 242 32.73 35.14 -26.37
CA ARG A 242 34.15 35.51 -26.23
C ARG A 242 34.79 35.88 -27.58
N LEU A 243 34.28 35.33 -28.69
CA LEU A 243 34.70 35.70 -30.06
C LEU A 243 34.05 37.01 -30.53
N LEU A 244 32.79 37.27 -30.17
CA LEU A 244 32.13 38.57 -30.44
C LEU A 244 32.73 39.74 -29.65
N VAL A 245 33.35 39.49 -28.49
CA VAL A 245 34.03 40.51 -27.68
C VAL A 245 35.49 40.76 -28.12
N THR A 246 36.13 39.82 -28.84
CA THR A 246 37.54 39.96 -29.27
C THR A 246 37.72 40.32 -30.75
N GLY A 247 36.64 40.40 -31.53
CA GLY A 247 36.67 40.91 -32.90
C GLY A 247 36.79 42.44 -32.97
N ARG A 248 38.01 42.94 -33.18
CA ARG A 248 38.30 44.33 -33.62
C ARG A 248 37.45 44.70 -34.85
N ARG A 249 36.40 45.49 -34.67
CA ARG A 249 36.04 46.62 -35.57
C ARG A 249 35.47 47.75 -34.73
N ASN A 250 35.93 48.97 -35.05
CA ASN A 250 35.55 50.23 -34.44
C ASN A 250 34.04 50.36 -34.20
N CYS A 251 33.62 50.32 -32.93
CA CYS A 251 32.38 50.96 -32.50
C CYS A 251 32.75 52.03 -31.47
N ARG A 252 32.59 53.29 -31.90
CA ARG A 252 32.70 54.47 -31.03
C ARG A 252 31.80 54.29 -29.83
N ARG A 253 32.30 54.65 -28.65
CA ARG A 253 31.51 54.84 -27.43
C ARG A 253 30.31 55.74 -27.74
N SER A 254 29.10 55.24 -27.46
CA SER A 254 27.95 56.07 -27.18
C SER A 254 27.32 55.56 -25.88
N PRO A 255 27.23 56.38 -24.82
CA PRO A 255 26.63 55.96 -23.56
C PRO A 255 25.14 56.28 -23.61
N GLN A 256 24.30 55.27 -23.80
CA GLN A 256 22.90 55.37 -23.37
C GLN A 256 22.52 54.15 -22.55
N ALA A 257 22.22 54.47 -21.29
CA ALA A 257 21.65 53.60 -20.30
C ALA A 257 20.30 53.08 -20.77
N LEU A 258 20.10 51.76 -20.66
CA LEU A 258 18.78 51.18 -20.54
C LEU A 258 18.72 50.49 -19.18
N GLN A 259 18.00 51.14 -18.28
CA GLN A 259 17.58 50.62 -16.98
C GLN A 259 16.78 49.32 -17.18
N LEU A 260 17.26 48.23 -16.59
CA LEU A 260 16.44 47.03 -16.37
C LEU A 260 15.65 47.20 -15.06
N PRO A 261 14.36 46.84 -15.00
CA PRO A 261 13.61 46.85 -13.76
C PRO A 261 14.09 45.75 -12.80
N SER A 262 14.08 46.12 -11.52
CA SER A 262 14.47 45.34 -10.35
C SER A 262 13.92 43.91 -10.33
N PHE A 263 14.82 42.92 -10.36
CA PHE A 263 14.54 41.55 -9.93
C PHE A 263 14.35 41.54 -8.40
N ARG A 264 13.13 41.26 -7.94
CA ARG A 264 12.85 41.02 -6.52
C ARG A 264 13.53 39.73 -6.07
N ARG A 265 14.42 39.90 -5.10
CA ARG A 265 15.17 38.92 -4.33
C ARG A 265 14.20 37.99 -3.58
N TRP A 266 14.14 36.71 -3.95
CA TRP A 266 13.53 35.69 -3.11
C TRP A 266 14.54 35.32 -2.00
N HIS A 267 14.17 35.65 -0.77
CA HIS A 267 14.87 35.22 0.44
C HIS A 267 14.68 33.72 0.62
N VAL A 268 15.78 32.97 0.58
CA VAL A 268 15.89 31.65 1.20
C VAL A 268 16.73 31.85 2.45
N GLY A 269 16.13 31.69 3.63
CA GLY A 269 16.82 31.90 4.89
C GLY A 269 16.06 31.38 6.10
N SER A 270 16.62 30.32 6.68
CA SER A 270 16.66 30.01 8.12
C SER A 270 15.38 29.51 8.81
N TRP A 271 15.29 28.19 9.00
CA TRP A 271 14.64 27.57 10.16
C TRP A 271 15.49 26.40 10.66
N LEU A 272 16.53 26.71 11.44
CA LEU A 272 17.22 25.80 12.36
C LEU A 272 17.64 26.63 13.58
N ALA A 273 16.85 26.57 14.66
CA ALA A 273 17.26 26.77 16.06
C ALA A 273 16.02 26.73 16.96
N GLY A 274 16.03 25.88 17.99
CA GLY A 274 14.99 25.92 19.02
C GLY A 274 14.86 24.66 19.87
N CYS A 275 15.96 24.18 20.43
CA CYS A 275 15.95 23.15 21.47
C CYS A 275 16.06 23.83 22.85
N SER A 276 15.25 23.36 23.82
CA SER A 276 15.33 23.54 25.28
C SER A 276 14.84 24.85 25.93
N ARG A 277 13.69 24.78 26.64
CA ARG A 277 13.63 24.87 28.12
C ARG A 277 12.28 24.43 28.69
N ALA A 278 12.38 23.89 29.90
CA ALA A 278 11.39 23.16 30.68
C ALA A 278 10.24 24.01 31.26
N SER A 279 9.11 23.36 31.53
CA SER A 279 8.39 23.56 32.80
C SER A 279 7.61 22.29 33.16
N ILE A 280 8.15 21.57 34.13
CA ILE A 280 7.47 20.53 34.91
C ILE A 280 6.35 21.24 35.69
N ARG A 281 5.11 20.76 35.60
CA ARG A 281 4.06 21.10 36.56
C ARG A 281 3.49 19.80 37.12
N THR A 282 4.00 19.47 38.30
CA THR A 282 3.47 18.48 39.23
C THR A 282 2.12 18.94 39.75
N THR A 283 1.08 18.11 39.60
CA THR A 283 -0.10 18.15 40.45
C THR A 283 -0.29 16.78 41.07
N SER A 284 0.27 16.65 42.27
CA SER A 284 -0.22 15.71 43.27
C SER A 284 -1.59 16.20 43.75
N THR A 285 -2.60 15.33 43.78
CA THR A 285 -3.72 15.52 44.72
C THR A 285 -3.99 14.18 45.38
N SER A 286 -3.77 14.20 46.68
CA SER A 286 -3.87 13.12 47.65
C SER A 286 -5.32 12.76 47.93
N MET A 287 -5.52 11.46 48.19
CA MET A 287 -6.46 10.82 49.11
C MET A 287 -7.49 11.71 49.84
N ARG A 288 -8.76 11.28 49.75
CA ARG A 288 -9.62 11.18 50.94
C ARG A 288 -10.22 9.78 51.01
N SER A 289 -9.83 9.11 52.08
CA SER A 289 -10.56 8.05 52.75
C SER A 289 -11.90 8.60 53.27
N ALA A 290 -12.94 7.77 53.20
CA ALA A 290 -14.08 7.83 54.09
C ALA A 290 -14.53 6.39 54.35
N SER A 291 -14.38 5.97 55.61
CA SER A 291 -15.04 4.81 56.19
C SER A 291 -16.08 5.34 57.18
N CYS A 292 -17.33 4.94 56.96
CA CYS A 292 -18.35 4.59 57.95
C CYS A 292 -19.46 3.88 57.18
#